data_AF-A0A4P6JPN0-F1
#
_entry.id   AF-A0A4P6JPN0-F1
#
_cell.length_a   1.000
_cell.length_b   1.000
_cell.length_c   1.000
_cell.angle_alpha   90.00
_cell.angle_beta   90.00
_cell.angle_gamma   90.00
#
_symmetry.space_group_name_H-M   'P 1'
#
loop_
_entity.id
_entity.type
_entity.pdbx_description
1 polymer ?
#
loop_
_entity_poly.entity_id
_entity_poly.type
_entity_poly.pdbx_seq_one_letter_code
_entity_poly.pdbx_strand_id
1 'polypeptide(L)' 'MAGLACSLLLNDLATLPHRTVLGLEDYHVISSQQIQQSFQGLLNHLPLTLRLVLISRHDPSLPLALLVQRGWE' A
#
# COMPACT_ATOMS: atom_id res chain seq x y z
N MET A 1 -17.02 3.19 2.67
CA MET A 1 -16.88 1.73 2.49
C MET A 1 -15.51 1.29 1.95
N ALA A 2 -14.65 2.19 1.46
CA ALA A 2 -13.34 1.82 0.90
C ALA A 2 -12.35 1.14 1.87
N GLY A 3 -12.39 1.51 3.17
CA GLY A 3 -11.49 0.93 4.17
C GLY A 3 -11.63 -0.59 4.35
N LEU A 4 -12.86 -1.12 4.31
CA LEU A 4 -13.12 -2.55 4.44
C LEU A 4 -12.55 -3.35 3.26
N ALA A 5 -12.63 -2.81 2.04
CA ALA A 5 -12.09 -3.47 0.86
C ALA A 5 -10.55 -3.59 0.93
N CYS A 6 -9.87 -2.54 1.41
CA CYS A 6 -8.42 -2.57 1.62
C CYS A 6 -8.00 -3.62 2.66
N SER A 7 -8.73 -3.71 3.77
CA SER A 7 -8.45 -4.68 4.83
C SER A 7 -8.69 -6.12 4.37
N LEU A 8 -9.77 -6.38 3.61
CA LEU A 8 -10.03 -7.72 3.07
C LEU A 8 -8.95 -8.14 2.08
N LEU A 9 -8.55 -7.25 1.17
CA LEU A 9 -7.44 -7.51 0.25
C LEU A 9 -6.14 -7.86 1.01
N LEU A 10 -5.79 -7.09 2.03
CA LEU A 10 -4.59 -7.39 2.84
C LEU A 10 -4.69 -8.73 3.54
N ASN A 11 -5.85 -9.06 4.11
CA ASN A 11 -6.04 -10.33 4.80
C ASN A 11 -5.83 -11.50 3.84
N ASP A 12 -6.42 -11.43 2.66
CA ASP A 12 -6.28 -12.48 1.65
C ASP A 12 -4.81 -12.61 1.19
N LEU A 13 -4.14 -11.49 0.91
CA LEU A 13 -2.73 -11.50 0.53
C LEU A 13 -1.81 -11.96 1.67
N ALA A 14 -2.17 -11.73 2.93
CA ALA A 14 -1.43 -12.21 4.09
C ALA A 14 -1.50 -13.73 4.26
N THR A 15 -2.53 -14.40 3.72
CA THR A 15 -2.64 -15.87 3.75
C THR A 15 -1.73 -16.56 2.73
N LEU A 16 -1.13 -15.82 1.80
CA LEU A 16 -0.24 -16.40 0.81
C LEU A 16 1.01 -16.96 1.49
N PRO A 17 1.43 -18.21 1.16
CA PRO A 17 2.55 -18.88 1.82
C PRO A 17 3.93 -18.32 1.46
N HIS A 18 3.98 -17.34 0.55
CA HIS A 18 5.20 -16.79 -0.01
C HIS A 18 5.22 -15.27 0.11
N ARG A 19 6.43 -14.70 0.09
CA ARG A 19 6.62 -13.25 0.05
C ARG A 19 5.99 -12.71 -1.24
N THR A 20 5.06 -11.78 -1.09
CA THR A 20 4.26 -11.25 -2.19
C THR A 20 4.60 -9.78 -2.40
N VAL A 21 4.63 -9.35 -3.67
CA VAL A 21 4.81 -7.94 -4.03
C VAL A 21 3.48 -7.43 -4.60
N LEU A 22 2.95 -6.37 -4.02
CA LEU A 22 1.79 -5.63 -4.54
C LEU A 22 2.30 -4.38 -5.27
N GLY A 23 2.19 -4.38 -6.59
CA GLY A 23 2.46 -3.20 -7.43
C GLY A 23 1.20 -2.38 -7.63
N LEU A 24 1.26 -1.09 -7.35
CA LEU A 24 0.20 -0.13 -7.68
C LEU A 24 0.77 0.90 -8.66
N GLU A 25 0.26 0.85 -9.87
CA GLU A 25 0.57 1.82 -10.91
C GLU A 25 -0.37 3.03 -10.84
N ASP A 26 0.12 4.17 -11.31
CA ASP A 26 -0.61 5.43 -11.42
C ASP A 26 -1.36 5.89 -10.14
N TYR A 27 -0.74 5.70 -8.96
CA TYR A 27 -1.39 6.04 -7.67
C TYR A 27 -1.92 7.49 -7.61
N HIS A 28 -1.23 8.44 -8.25
CA HIS A 28 -1.66 9.84 -8.38
C HIS A 28 -3.07 10.05 -8.96
N VAL A 29 -3.64 9.08 -9.69
CA VAL A 29 -5.02 9.15 -10.21
C VAL A 29 -6.05 9.05 -9.09
N ILE A 30 -5.69 8.45 -7.94
CA ILE A 30 -6.55 8.35 -6.77
C ILE A 30 -6.62 9.71 -6.07
N SER A 31 -7.66 10.48 -6.44
CA SER A 31 -7.96 11.80 -5.85
C SER A 31 -8.94 11.73 -4.67
N SER A 32 -9.59 10.59 -4.45
CA SER A 32 -10.54 10.41 -3.36
C SER A 32 -9.83 10.37 -2.00
N GLN A 33 -10.07 11.38 -1.17
CA GLN A 33 -9.53 11.47 0.18
C GLN A 33 -9.89 10.24 1.04
N GLN A 34 -11.08 9.68 0.88
CA GLN A 34 -11.50 8.47 1.61
C GLN A 34 -10.63 7.25 1.22
N ILE A 35 -10.28 7.12 -0.06
CA ILE A 35 -9.42 6.04 -0.53
C ILE A 35 -7.98 6.27 -0.04
N GLN A 36 -7.49 7.51 -0.11
CA GLN A 36 -6.16 7.87 0.41
C GLN A 36 -6.02 7.54 1.91
N GLN A 37 -7.01 7.91 2.74
CA GLN A 37 -7.04 7.56 4.17
C GLN A 37 -7.08 6.04 4.40
N SER A 38 -7.83 5.30 3.57
CA SER A 38 -7.87 3.84 3.64
C SER A 38 -6.50 3.22 3.34
N PHE A 39 -5.79 3.77 2.34
CA PHE A 39 -4.42 3.38 2.02
C PHE A 39 -3.43 3.73 3.14
N GLN A 40 -3.56 4.88 3.80
CA GLN A 40 -2.74 5.20 4.96
C GLN A 40 -2.93 4.17 6.10
N GLY A 41 -4.19 3.77 6.36
CA GLY A 41 -4.48 2.69 7.29
C GLY A 41 -3.87 1.35 6.88
N LEU A 42 -3.89 1.04 5.58
CA LEU A 42 -3.26 -0.16 5.00
C LEU A 42 -1.74 -0.18 5.28
N LEU A 43 -1.04 0.95 5.06
CA LEU A 43 0.40 1.05 5.30
C LEU A 43 0.78 0.77 6.76
N ASN A 44 -0.07 1.17 7.72
CA ASN A 44 0.17 0.94 9.15
C ASN A 44 0.01 -0.53 9.57
N HIS A 45 -0.66 -1.35 8.76
CA HIS A 45 -0.97 -2.75 9.07
C HIS A 45 -0.43 -3.73 8.01
N LEU A 46 0.61 -3.29 7.29
CA LEU A 46 1.14 -4.04 6.16
C LEU A 46 1.87 -5.31 6.67
N PRO A 47 1.48 -6.52 6.23
CA PRO A 47 2.10 -7.76 6.68
C PRO A 47 3.58 -7.82 6.27
N LEU A 48 4.44 -8.44 7.10
CA LEU A 48 5.88 -8.59 6.79
C LEU A 48 6.14 -9.45 5.54
N THR A 49 5.19 -10.29 5.15
CA THR A 49 5.26 -11.11 3.94
C THR A 49 4.90 -10.32 2.68
N LEU A 50 4.39 -9.10 2.82
CA LEU A 50 3.92 -8.28 1.71
C LEU A 50 4.85 -7.07 1.53
N ARG A 51 5.29 -6.86 0.29
CA ARG A 51 6.04 -5.66 -0.11
C ARG A 51 5.18 -4.83 -1.05
N LEU A 52 5.06 -3.54 -0.75
CA LEU A 52 4.33 -2.61 -1.58
C LEU A 52 5.29 -1.85 -2.49
N VAL A 53 4.97 -1.80 -3.78
CA VAL A 53 5.64 -0.97 -4.77
C VAL A 53 4.62 0.02 -5.32
N LEU A 54 4.90 1.31 -5.17
CA LEU A 54 4.04 2.39 -5.65
C LEU A 54 4.72 3.08 -6.82
N ILE A 55 4.01 3.19 -7.94
CA ILE A 55 4.43 3.97 -9.10
C ILE A 55 3.46 5.15 -9.22
N SER A 56 4.01 6.36 -9.16
CA SER A 56 3.22 7.59 -9.16
C SER A 56 3.95 8.69 -9.93
N ARG A 57 3.19 9.54 -10.63
CA ARG A 57 3.72 10.72 -11.34
C ARG A 57 3.88 11.94 -10.43
N HIS A 58 3.21 11.93 -9.28
CA HIS A 58 3.29 12.97 -8.26
C HIS A 58 3.61 12.33 -6.91
N ASP A 59 4.21 13.09 -6.01
CA ASP A 59 4.48 12.62 -4.66
C ASP A 59 3.16 12.22 -3.98
N PRO A 60 2.96 10.93 -3.64
CA PRO A 60 1.72 10.50 -3.02
C PRO A 60 1.60 11.10 -1.62
N SER A 61 0.41 11.59 -1.26
CA SER A 61 0.07 12.06 0.09
C SER A 61 -0.06 10.90 1.09
N LEU A 62 0.94 10.04 1.11
CA LEU A 62 1.11 8.90 1.99
C LEU A 62 2.35 9.16 2.86
N PRO A 63 2.38 8.70 4.12
CA PRO A 63 3.54 8.85 4.99
C PRO A 63 4.67 7.88 4.59
N LEU A 64 5.10 7.90 3.32
CA LEU A 64 6.13 7.01 2.78
C LEU A 64 7.51 7.24 3.39
N ALA A 65 7.74 8.42 3.98
CA ALA A 65 8.95 8.71 4.76
C ALA A 65 9.16 7.73 5.92
N LEU A 66 8.10 7.06 6.40
CA LEU A 66 8.19 6.00 7.41
C LEU A 66 8.54 4.62 6.84
N LEU A 67 8.50 4.45 5.51
CA LEU A 67 8.67 3.17 4.81
C LEU A 67 9.98 3.08 4.01
N VAL A 68 10.87 4.06 4.12
CA VAL A 68 12.19 4.03 3.48
C VAL A 68 13.08 3.02 4.22
N GLN A 69 13.03 1.75 3.80
CA GLN A 69 14.19 0.87 3.91
C GLN A 69 15.12 1.20 2.73
N ARG A 70 16.40 1.39 3.04
CA ARG A 70 17.46 1.80 2.12
C ARG A 70 17.47 0.95 0.84
N GLY A 71 17.95 1.58 -0.24
CA GLY A 71 17.88 1.13 -1.63
C GLY A 71 18.24 -0.33 -1.87
N TRP A 72 17.69 -0.86 -2.96
CA TRP A 72 18.02 -2.18 -3.47
C TRP A 72 19.49 -2.15 -3.93
N GLU A 73 20.38 -2.78 -3.15
CA GLU A 73 21.66 -3.28 -3.66
C GLU A 73 21.46 -4.67 -4.29
#